data_AF-A0A1J3IA45-F1
#
_entry.id   AF-A0A1J3IA45-F1
#
_cell.length_a   1.000
_cell.length_b   1.000
_cell.length_c   1.000
_cell.angle_alpha   90.00
_cell.angle_beta   90.00
_cell.angle_gamma   90.00
#
_symmetry.space_group_name_H-M   'P 1'
#
loop_
_entity.id
_entity.type
_entity.pdbx_description
1 polymer ?
#
loop_
_entity_poly.entity_id
_entity_poly.type
_entity_poly.pdbx_seq_one_letter_code
_entity_poly.pdbx_strand_id
1 'polypeptide(L)'
;MATLADIGVAAAINIISALIFLLLFAILRIQPFNDRVYFPKWYLKGLRSNPLNSGAFVSKIVNFDFRSYIRFLNWIPAALHMPEPELIDHAGLDSAVYLRIYLIGIKIFFPIAILSWSILVPVNLTSHGLQLA
;
A
#
# COMPACT_ATOMS: atom_id res chain seq x y z
N MET A 1 -10.03 -24.78 17.77
CA MET A 1 -8.71 -24.28 17.30
C MET A 1 -8.83 -24.09 15.80
N ALA A 2 -8.38 -22.95 15.25
CA ALA A 2 -8.43 -22.74 13.80
C ALA A 2 -7.48 -23.73 13.11
N THR A 3 -7.97 -24.42 12.10
CA THR A 3 -7.15 -25.35 11.30
C THR A 3 -6.35 -24.57 10.26
N LEU A 4 -5.33 -25.19 9.67
CA LEU A 4 -4.56 -24.57 8.58
C LEU A 4 -5.47 -24.22 7.39
N ALA A 5 -6.51 -25.03 7.15
CA ALA A 5 -7.51 -24.77 6.11
C ALA A 5 -8.31 -23.49 6.40
N ASP A 6 -8.73 -23.28 7.65
CA ASP A 6 -9.46 -22.07 8.06
C ASP A 6 -8.61 -20.81 7.86
N ILE A 7 -7.32 -20.88 8.22
CA ILE A 7 -6.36 -19.78 8.00
C ILE A 7 -6.17 -19.53 6.50
N GLY A 8 -6.05 -20.59 5.69
CA GLY A 8 -5.86 -20.49 4.24
C GLY A 8 -7.05 -19.82 3.54
N VAL A 9 -8.28 -20.23 3.87
CA VAL A 9 -9.50 -19.63 3.30
C VAL A 9 -9.62 -18.15 3.71
N ALA A 10 -9.41 -17.85 4.99
CA ALA A 10 -9.45 -16.47 5.47
C ALA A 10 -8.38 -15.59 4.81
N ALA A 11 -7.14 -16.08 4.67
CA ALA A 11 -6.07 -15.36 4.00
C ALA A 11 -6.40 -15.12 2.52
N ALA A 12 -6.91 -16.12 1.81
CA ALA A 12 -7.28 -15.99 0.40
C ALA A 12 -8.36 -14.90 0.20
N ILE A 13 -9.42 -14.93 1.00
CA ILE A 13 -10.50 -13.93 0.91
C ILE A 13 -9.96 -12.52 1.15
N ASN A 14 -9.14 -12.33 2.19
CA ASN A 14 -8.58 -11.01 2.52
C ASN A 14 -7.62 -10.52 1.43
N ILE A 15 -6.76 -11.38 0.90
CA ILE A 15 -5.81 -11.02 -0.17
C ILE A 15 -6.57 -10.66 -1.45
N ILE A 16 -7.53 -11.47 -1.88
CA ILE A 16 -8.33 -11.20 -3.08
C ILE A 16 -9.12 -9.90 -2.93
N SER A 17 -9.75 -9.68 -1.78
CA SER A 17 -10.46 -8.44 -1.47
C SER A 17 -9.52 -7.22 -1.54
N ALA A 18 -8.34 -7.30 -0.93
CA ALA A 18 -7.33 -6.24 -1.00
C ALA A 18 -6.90 -5.95 -2.44
N LEU A 19 -6.69 -6.99 -3.27
CA LEU A 19 -6.37 -6.82 -4.69
C LEU A 19 -7.49 -6.12 -5.47
N ILE A 20 -8.76 -6.47 -5.19
CA ILE A 20 -9.91 -5.79 -5.80
C ILE A 20 -9.93 -4.30 -5.41
N PHE A 21 -9.69 -3.98 -4.13
CA PHE A 21 -9.61 -2.58 -3.68
C PHE A 21 -8.45 -1.82 -4.32
N LEU A 22 -7.28 -2.44 -4.47
CA LEU A 22 -6.13 -1.84 -5.14
C LEU A 22 -6.41 -1.57 -6.63
N LEU A 23 -7.13 -2.48 -7.30
CA LEU A 23 -7.54 -2.31 -8.69
C LEU A 23 -8.59 -1.21 -8.84
N LEU A 24 -9.58 -1.16 -7.95
CA LEU A 24 -10.55 -0.05 -7.88
C LEU A 24 -9.85 1.28 -7.64
N PHE A 25 -8.92 1.35 -6.67
CA PHE A 25 -8.11 2.53 -6.40
C PHE A 25 -7.35 2.99 -7.64
N ALA A 26 -6.70 2.07 -8.34
CA ALA A 26 -5.97 2.37 -9.57
C ALA A 26 -6.86 2.99 -10.65
N ILE A 27 -8.02 2.38 -10.92
CA ILE A 27 -8.97 2.86 -11.94
C ILE A 27 -9.52 4.23 -11.55
N LEU A 28 -9.95 4.38 -10.29
CA LEU A 28 -10.56 5.62 -9.79
C LEU A 28 -9.56 6.77 -9.69
N ARG A 29 -8.29 6.50 -9.37
CA ARG A 29 -7.21 7.50 -9.30
C ARG A 29 -6.87 8.11 -10.66
N ILE A 30 -7.01 7.34 -11.74
CA ILE A 30 -6.68 7.79 -13.10
C ILE A 30 -7.78 8.68 -13.68
N GLN A 31 -9.02 8.62 -13.16
CA GLN A 31 -10.12 9.43 -13.68
C GLN A 31 -9.95 10.92 -13.33
N PRO A 32 -10.02 11.83 -14.31
CA PRO A 32 -9.82 13.26 -14.09
C PRO A 32 -10.89 13.89 -13.17
N PHE A 33 -12.10 13.29 -13.10
CA PHE A 33 -13.14 13.72 -12.17
C PHE A 33 -12.74 13.53 -10.69
N ASN A 34 -12.02 12.45 -10.37
CA ASN A 34 -11.61 12.12 -9.01
C ASN A 34 -10.25 12.71 -8.61
N ASP A 35 -9.58 13.43 -9.51
CA ASP A 35 -8.23 13.93 -9.29
C ASP A 35 -8.13 14.87 -8.07
N ARG A 36 -9.18 15.65 -7.80
CA ARG A 36 -9.26 16.52 -6.61
C ARG A 36 -9.41 15.75 -5.30
N VAL A 37 -10.01 14.56 -5.33
CA VAL A 37 -10.21 13.71 -4.15
C VAL A 37 -8.90 13.00 -3.79
N TYR A 38 -8.16 12.52 -4.80
CA TYR A 38 -6.90 11.79 -4.57
C TYR A 38 -5.68 12.71 -4.38
N PHE A 39 -5.69 13.93 -4.94
CA PHE A 39 -4.57 14.87 -4.85
C PHE A 39 -4.93 16.26 -4.27
N PRO A 40 -5.69 16.36 -3.16
CA PRO A 40 -6.15 17.65 -2.63
C PRO A 40 -4.98 18.53 -2.17
N LYS A 41 -3.95 17.93 -1.53
CA LYS A 41 -2.76 18.66 -1.05
C LYS A 41 -2.00 19.38 -2.18
N TRP A 42 -2.03 18.83 -3.39
CA TRP A 42 -1.33 19.39 -4.54
C TRP A 42 -2.03 20.65 -5.06
N TYR A 43 -3.37 20.66 -5.02
CA TYR A 43 -4.18 21.83 -5.31
C TYR A 43 -4.04 22.91 -4.23
N LEU A 44 -4.03 22.52 -2.95
CA LEU A 44 -3.85 23.45 -1.83
C LEU A 44 -2.48 24.15 -1.86
N LYS A 45 -1.44 23.44 -2.30
CA LYS A 45 -0.08 24.00 -2.47
C LYS A 45 0.12 24.76 -3.77
N GLY A 46 -0.90 24.86 -4.63
CA GLY A 46 -0.79 25.51 -5.94
C GLY A 46 0.15 24.79 -6.94
N LEU A 47 0.64 23.60 -6.61
CA LEU A 47 1.52 22.79 -7.47
C LEU A 47 0.77 22.21 -8.67
N ARG A 48 -0.56 22.15 -8.59
CA ARG A 48 -1.43 21.67 -9.66
C ARG A 48 -2.50 22.71 -9.96
N SER A 49 -2.52 23.22 -11.19
CA SER A 49 -3.56 24.13 -11.66
C SER A 49 -4.66 23.35 -12.38
N ASN A 50 -5.89 23.88 -12.31
CA ASN A 50 -7.02 23.34 -13.04
C ASN A 50 -6.72 23.47 -14.55
N PRO A 51 -6.88 22.42 -15.38
CA PRO A 51 -6.74 22.55 -16.82
C PRO A 51 -7.93 23.36 -17.34
N LEU A 52 -7.81 24.68 -17.28
CA LEU A 52 -8.85 25.62 -17.70
C LEU A 52 -8.78 25.94 -19.19
N ASN A 53 -7.82 25.42 -19.97
CA ASN A 53 -7.58 25.97 -21.32
C ASN A 53 -7.34 25.02 -22.51
N SER A 54 -7.46 23.68 -22.45
CA SER A 54 -7.23 22.89 -23.68
C SER A 54 -7.76 21.46 -23.66
N GLY A 55 -9.04 21.25 -24.02
CA GLY A 55 -9.53 19.89 -24.34
C GLY A 55 -11.05 19.71 -24.34
N ALA A 56 -11.53 18.80 -25.19
CA ALA A 56 -12.94 18.43 -25.32
C ALA A 56 -13.53 17.91 -23.98
N PHE A 57 -14.78 18.30 -23.67
CA PHE A 57 -15.47 18.00 -22.41
C PHE A 57 -15.46 16.52 -21.99
N VAL A 58 -15.36 15.59 -22.95
CA VAL A 58 -15.37 14.13 -22.72
C VAL A 58 -14.05 13.60 -22.16
N SER A 59 -12.89 14.09 -22.64
CA SER A 59 -11.59 13.71 -22.09
C SER A 59 -11.33 14.29 -20.69
N LYS A 60 -12.16 15.27 -20.30
CA LYS A 60 -12.17 15.88 -18.96
C LYS A 60 -12.90 15.02 -17.93
N ILE A 61 -13.69 14.04 -18.35
CA ILE A 61 -14.50 13.18 -17.47
C ILE A 61 -13.90 11.77 -17.38
N VAL A 62 -13.44 11.21 -18.49
CA VAL A 62 -12.91 9.84 -18.55
C VAL A 62 -11.55 9.80 -19.23
N ASN A 63 -10.58 9.13 -18.61
CA ASN A 63 -9.29 8.86 -19.23
C ASN A 63 -9.34 7.51 -19.99
N PHE A 64 -9.18 7.58 -21.31
CA PHE A 64 -9.18 6.43 -22.23
C PHE A 64 -7.79 5.87 -22.56
N ASP A 65 -6.72 6.38 -21.95
CA ASP A 65 -5.38 5.88 -22.22
C ASP A 65 -5.11 4.53 -21.52
N PHE A 66 -5.26 3.43 -22.27
CA PHE A 66 -4.95 2.06 -21.83
C PHE A 66 -3.51 1.90 -21.31
N ARG A 67 -2.56 2.71 -21.78
CA ARG A 67 -1.17 2.66 -21.32
C ARG A 67 -1.03 3.10 -19.86
N SER A 68 -1.91 3.98 -19.41
CA SER A 68 -1.98 4.45 -18.03
C SER A 68 -2.50 3.35 -17.07
N TYR A 69 -3.38 2.46 -17.54
CA TYR A 69 -3.87 1.32 -16.75
C TYR A 69 -2.83 0.20 -16.60
N ILE A 70 -1.97 -0.03 -17.59
CA ILE A 70 -0.88 -1.04 -17.49
C ILE A 70 0.18 -0.60 -16.45
N ARG A 71 0.37 0.71 -16.26
CA ARG A 71 1.34 1.27 -15.30
C ARG A 71 0.77 1.51 -13.91
N PHE A 72 -0.39 0.93 -13.58
CA PHE A 72 -1.09 1.30 -12.36
C PHE A 72 -0.26 1.07 -11.09
N LEU A 73 0.58 0.04 -11.03
CA LEU A 73 1.43 -0.23 -9.86
C LEU A 73 2.58 0.78 -9.65
N ASN A 74 2.83 1.70 -10.59
CA ASN A 74 3.91 2.67 -10.48
C ASN A 74 3.74 3.64 -9.30
N TRP A 75 2.57 3.71 -8.66
CA TRP A 75 2.41 4.51 -7.44
C TRP A 75 3.20 3.95 -6.26
N ILE A 76 3.44 2.63 -6.19
CA ILE A 76 4.20 1.99 -5.11
C ILE A 76 5.66 2.44 -5.11
N PRO A 77 6.44 2.27 -6.20
CA PRO A 77 7.81 2.74 -6.22
C PRO A 77 7.86 4.27 -6.08
N ALA A 78 6.95 5.02 -6.70
CA ALA A 78 6.93 6.48 -6.56
C ALA A 78 6.73 6.93 -5.11
N ALA A 79 5.92 6.23 -4.32
CA ALA A 79 5.74 6.52 -2.89
C ALA A 79 7.00 6.24 -2.05
N LEU A 80 7.84 5.30 -2.47
CA LEU A 80 9.09 4.94 -1.78
C LEU A 80 10.28 5.82 -2.18
N HIS A 81 10.21 6.54 -3.31
CA HIS A 81 11.30 7.40 -3.78
C HIS A 81 11.37 8.76 -3.05
N MET A 82 10.34 9.16 -2.31
CA MET A 82 10.31 10.45 -1.61
C MET A 82 11.22 10.42 -0.38
N PRO A 83 12.25 11.28 -0.28
CA PRO A 83 13.17 11.29 0.86
C PRO A 83 12.50 11.91 2.11
N GLU A 84 12.96 11.50 3.30
CA GLU A 84 12.39 11.96 4.59
C GLU A 84 12.34 13.49 4.76
N PRO A 85 13.36 14.28 4.37
CA PRO A 85 13.31 15.74 4.50
C PRO A 85 12.18 16.36 3.67
N GLU A 86 12.02 15.93 2.42
CA GLU A 86 10.94 16.39 1.55
C GLU A 86 9.58 15.95 2.09
N LEU A 87 9.49 14.76 2.69
CA LEU A 87 8.27 14.27 3.32
C LEU A 87 7.87 15.12 4.53
N ILE A 88 8.84 15.56 5.36
CA ILE A 88 8.58 16.44 6.51
C ILE A 88 8.10 17.81 6.02
N ASP A 89 8.79 18.40 5.03
CA ASP A 89 8.38 19.68 4.46
C ASP A 89 7.02 19.57 3.75
N HIS A 90 6.71 18.41 3.16
CA HIS A 90 5.47 18.22 2.43
C HIS A 90 4.27 17.85 3.32
N ALA A 91 4.44 16.96 4.29
CA ALA A 91 3.37 16.35 5.07
C ALA A 91 3.37 16.74 6.56
N GLY A 92 4.43 17.41 7.03
CA GLY A 92 4.64 17.76 8.43
C GLY A 92 5.39 16.68 9.21
N LEU A 93 5.94 17.09 10.35
CA LEU A 93 6.72 16.23 11.24
C LEU A 93 5.89 15.05 11.79
N ASP A 94 4.65 15.30 12.20
CA ASP A 94 3.78 14.27 12.80
C ASP A 94 3.52 13.11 11.84
N SER A 95 3.26 13.42 10.56
CA SER A 95 3.06 12.42 9.51
C SER A 95 4.32 11.58 9.27
N ALA A 96 5.50 12.20 9.31
CA ALA A 96 6.77 11.50 9.15
C ALA A 96 7.08 10.60 10.35
N VAL A 97 6.84 11.06 11.58
CA VAL A 97 6.99 10.27 12.80
C VAL A 97 6.04 9.06 12.79
N TYR A 98 4.80 9.24 12.35
CA TYR A 98 3.84 8.15 12.21
C TYR A 98 4.34 7.05 11.25
N LEU A 99 4.84 7.43 10.07
CA LEU A 99 5.43 6.47 9.13
C LEU A 99 6.67 5.78 9.70
N ARG A 100 7.44 6.47 10.55
CA ARG A 100 8.60 5.91 11.23
C ARG A 100 8.25 4.77 12.17
N ILE A 101 7.07 4.80 12.81
CA ILE A 101 6.59 3.70 13.67
C ILE A 101 6.50 2.40 12.87
N TYR A 102 5.96 2.44 11.64
CA TYR A 102 5.89 1.26 10.77
C TYR A 102 7.27 0.77 10.35
N LEU A 103 8.18 1.68 9.98
CA LEU A 103 9.55 1.31 9.61
C LEU A 103 10.33 0.70 10.77
N ILE A 104 10.17 1.24 11.97
CA ILE A 104 10.75 0.67 13.20
C ILE A 104 10.16 -0.71 13.48
N GLY A 105 8.85 -0.87 13.32
CA GLY A 105 8.18 -2.17 13.43
C GLY A 105 8.80 -3.21 12.51
N ILE A 106 8.97 -2.88 11.22
CA ILE A 106 9.64 -3.79 10.26
C ILE A 106 11.07 -4.08 10.69
N LYS A 107 11.86 -3.08 11.11
CA LYS A 107 13.25 -3.27 11.56
C LYS A 107 13.38 -4.18 12.78
N ILE A 108 12.42 -4.17 13.69
CA ILE A 108 12.42 -5.01 14.89
C ILE A 108 11.89 -6.41 14.57
N PHE A 109 10.74 -6.52 13.92
CA PHE A 109 10.08 -7.81 13.72
C PHE A 109 10.71 -8.65 12.61
N PHE A 110 11.34 -8.04 11.61
CA PHE A 110 11.98 -8.79 10.52
C PHE A 110 13.11 -9.72 11.00
N PRO A 111 14.13 -9.26 11.76
CA PRO A 111 15.16 -10.16 12.28
C PRO A 111 14.60 -11.16 13.30
N ILE A 112 13.62 -10.75 14.13
CA ILE A 112 12.98 -11.64 15.10
C ILE A 112 12.22 -12.76 14.38
N ALA A 113 11.51 -12.47 13.29
CA ALA A 113 10.80 -13.47 12.50
C ALA A 113 11.76 -14.47 11.87
N ILE A 114 12.90 -14.02 11.33
CA ILE A 114 13.94 -14.90 10.77
C ILE A 114 14.52 -15.80 11.86
N LEU A 115 14.86 -15.25 13.02
CA LEU A 115 15.42 -16.00 14.15
C LEU A 115 14.41 -17.02 14.69
N SER A 116 13.15 -16.59 14.88
CA SER A 116 12.07 -17.45 15.36
C SER A 116 11.80 -18.59 14.36
N TRP A 117 11.77 -18.30 13.07
CA TRP A 117 11.59 -19.31 12.04
C TRP A 117 12.76 -20.29 12.00
N SER A 118 14.00 -19.81 12.10
CA SER A 118 15.20 -20.65 12.04
C SER A 118 15.40 -21.54 13.27
N ILE A 119 14.97 -21.09 14.45
CA ILE A 119 15.23 -21.78 15.72
C ILE A 119 13.97 -22.45 16.26
N LEU A 120 12.89 -21.69 16.45
CA LEU A 120 11.71 -22.18 17.16
C LEU A 120 10.89 -23.18 16.33
N VAL A 121 10.83 -23.00 15.01
CA VAL A 121 10.07 -23.93 14.15
C VAL A 121 10.71 -25.33 14.14
N PRO A 122 12.03 -25.51 13.89
CA PRO A 122 12.66 -26.83 13.98
C PRO A 122 12.58 -27.45 15.37
N VAL A 123 12.83 -26.66 16.43
CA VAL A 123 12.77 -27.16 17.81
C VAL A 123 11.37 -27.67 18.16
N ASN A 124 10.33 -26.96 17.74
CA ASN A 124 8.95 -27.41 17.98
C ASN A 124 8.61 -28.67 17.16
N LEU A 125 9.11 -28.79 15.93
CA LEU A 125 8.90 -29.97 15.07
C LEU A 125 9.60 -31.23 15.60
N THR A 126 10.78 -31.10 16.22
CA THR A 126 11.50 -32.24 16.82
C THR A 126 11.04 -32.56 18.24
N SER A 127 10.20 -31.72 18.84
CA SER A 127 9.67 -31.95 20.18
C SER A 127 8.51 -32.97 20.17
N HIS A 128 8.58 -33.97 21.06
CA HIS A 128 7.53 -34.98 21.24
C HIS A 128 6.49 -34.59 22.30
N GLY A 129 6.53 -33.35 22.80
CA GLY A 129 5.71 -32.91 23.93
C GLY A 129 4.20 -32.98 23.70
N LEU A 130 3.75 -32.89 22.44
CA LEU A 130 2.33 -33.00 22.09
C LEU A 130 1.83 -34.46 21.95
N GLN A 131 2.73 -35.45 21.88
CA GLN A 131 2.38 -36.88 21.75
C GLN A 131 2.22 -37.59 23.10
N LEU A 132 2.67 -36.96 24.20
CA LEU A 132 2.67 -37.49 25.56
C LEU A 132 1.51 -36.98 26.43
N ALA A 133 0.63 -36.14 25.88
CA ALA A 133 -0.57 -35.59 26.52
C ALA A 133 -1.82 -36.11 25.80
#